data_AF-A0AAV4B6I5-F1
#
_entry.id   AF-A0AAV4B6I5-F1
#
_cell.length_a   1.000
_cell.length_b   1.000
_cell.length_c   1.000
_cell.angle_alpha   90.00
_cell.angle_beta   90.00
_cell.angle_gamma   90.00
#
_symmetry.space_group_name_H-M   'P 1'
#
loop_
_entity.id
_entity.type
_entity.pdbx_description
1 polymer ?
#
loop_
_entity_poly.entity_id
_entity_poly.type
_entity_poly.pdbx_seq_one_letter_code
_entity_poly.pdbx_strand_id
1 'polypeptide(L)'
;MVISSKGSAKVADRSPFKIHRDLKSILGDETIEVTKLGSGDLMVELKSNDQAKKLGAIATFLDIPVTVSPHKSLNSSKEYSQS
;
A
#
# COMPACT_ATOMS: atom_id res chain seq x y z
N MET A 1 5.48 0.39 -0.53
CA MET A 1 4.81 0.66 0.78
C MET A 1 4.22 -0.63 1.31
N VAL A 2 4.01 -0.73 2.62
CA VAL A 2 3.37 -1.88 3.27
C VAL A 2 1.99 -1.48 3.77
N ILE A 3 0.97 -2.28 3.45
CA ILE A 3 -0.40 -2.15 3.93
C ILE A 3 -0.62 -3.24 4.97
N SER A 4 -0.78 -2.83 6.23
CA SER A 4 -1.05 -3.72 7.36
C SER A 4 -2.47 -3.52 7.89
N SER A 5 -3.15 -4.62 8.20
CA SER A 5 -4.51 -4.60 8.76
C SER A 5 -4.49 -4.31 10.27
N LYS A 6 -5.38 -3.45 10.76
CA LYS A 6 -5.48 -3.09 12.19
C LYS A 6 -6.23 -4.12 13.05
N GLY A 7 -6.68 -5.23 12.47
CA GLY A 7 -7.52 -6.22 13.15
C GLY A 7 -7.20 -7.67 12.78
N SER A 8 -8.10 -8.58 13.16
CA SER A 8 -7.99 -10.01 12.87
C SER A 8 -8.17 -10.32 11.38
N ALA A 9 -9.05 -9.58 10.68
CA ALA A 9 -9.24 -9.69 9.24
C ALA A 9 -8.00 -9.21 8.48
N LYS A 10 -7.39 -10.10 7.69
CA LYS A 10 -6.20 -9.76 6.90
C LYS A 10 -6.60 -9.26 5.52
N VAL A 11 -5.97 -8.18 5.09
CA VAL A 11 -6.08 -7.67 3.71
C VAL A 11 -5.64 -8.72 2.68
N ALA A 12 -4.68 -9.56 3.07
CA ALA A 12 -4.14 -10.61 2.21
C ALA A 12 -5.06 -11.84 2.06
N ASP A 13 -6.18 -11.91 2.80
CA ASP A 13 -7.20 -12.95 2.63
C ASP A 13 -8.25 -12.56 1.59
N ARG A 14 -8.20 -11.31 1.10
CA ARG A 14 -9.05 -10.86 0.00
C ARG A 14 -8.56 -11.44 -1.32
N SER A 15 -9.50 -11.59 -2.26
CA SER A 15 -9.18 -12.10 -3.61
C SER A 15 -8.13 -11.20 -4.30
N PRO A 16 -7.13 -11.78 -4.98
CA PRO A 16 -6.12 -11.01 -5.73
C PRO A 16 -6.72 -10.02 -6.73
N PHE A 17 -7.85 -10.38 -7.35
CA PHE A 17 -8.58 -9.50 -8.26
C PHE A 17 -9.17 -8.28 -7.57
N LYS A 18 -9.74 -8.46 -6.37
CA LYS A 18 -10.29 -7.34 -5.58
C LYS A 18 -9.17 -6.41 -5.11
N ILE A 19 -8.06 -6.99 -4.64
CA ILE A 19 -6.87 -6.24 -4.22
C ILE A 19 -6.35 -5.37 -5.37
N HIS A 20 -6.13 -5.96 -6.55
CA HIS A 20 -5.66 -5.20 -7.72
C HIS A 20 -6.66 -4.12 -8.15
N ARG A 21 -7.96 -4.44 -8.18
CA ARG A 21 -8.99 -3.47 -8.58
C ARG A 21 -9.02 -2.24 -7.67
N ASP A 22 -8.98 -2.47 -6.35
CA ASP A 22 -9.04 -1.40 -5.36
C ASP A 22 -7.76 -0.55 -5.38
N LEU A 23 -6.60 -1.19 -5.49
CA LEU A 23 -5.33 -0.48 -5.66
C LEU A 23 -5.30 0.34 -6.95
N LYS A 24 -5.82 -0.19 -8.06
CA LYS A 24 -5.95 0.53 -9.32
C LYS A 24 -6.85 1.75 -9.21
N SER A 25 -7.93 1.65 -8.44
CA SER A 25 -8.82 2.78 -8.14
C SER A 25 -8.13 3.89 -7.34
N ILE A 26 -7.17 3.54 -6.47
CA ILE A 26 -6.44 4.50 -5.62
C ILE A 26 -5.23 5.08 -6.36
N LEU A 27 -4.47 4.23 -7.05
CA LEU A 27 -3.15 4.55 -7.63
C LEU A 27 -3.21 4.97 -9.11
N GLY A 28 -4.32 4.66 -9.81
CA GLY A 28 -4.50 4.89 -11.24
C GLY A 28 -4.26 3.66 -12.10
N ASP A 29 -4.34 3.83 -13.42
CA ASP A 29 -4.29 2.75 -14.43
C ASP A 29 -2.91 2.08 -14.62
N GLU A 30 -1.92 2.42 -13.79
CA GLU A 30 -0.58 1.86 -13.88
C GLU A 30 -0.51 0.41 -13.35
N THR A 31 0.44 -0.37 -13.87
CA THR A 31 0.74 -1.70 -13.32
C THR A 31 1.26 -1.56 -11.89
N ILE A 32 0.52 -2.16 -10.95
CA ILE A 32 0.81 -2.16 -9.52
C ILE A 32 1.29 -3.56 -9.17
N GLU A 33 2.50 -3.67 -8.64
CA GLU A 33 3.04 -4.95 -8.17
C GLU A 33 2.71 -5.13 -6.69
N VAL A 34 2.08 -6.26 -6.37
CA VAL A 34 1.60 -6.58 -5.03
C VAL A 34 2.16 -7.92 -4.59
N THR A 35 2.91 -7.91 -3.49
CA THR A 35 3.49 -9.10 -2.87
C THR A 35 2.81 -9.35 -1.52
N LYS A 36 2.22 -10.53 -1.35
CA LYS A 36 1.68 -10.98 -0.06
C LYS A 36 2.86 -11.38 0.85
N LEU A 37 2.94 -10.75 2.02
CA LEU A 37 3.94 -11.09 3.03
C LEU A 37 3.45 -12.25 3.90
N GLY A 38 4.37 -13.03 4.45
CA GLY A 38 4.05 -14.13 5.38
C GLY A 38 3.34 -13.68 6.66
N SER A 39 3.37 -12.37 6.97
CA SER A 39 2.63 -11.75 8.07
C SER A 39 1.14 -11.54 7.80
N GLY A 40 0.68 -11.72 6.56
CA GLY A 40 -0.68 -11.37 6.13
C GLY A 40 -0.85 -9.90 5.70
N ASP A 41 0.25 -9.16 5.61
CA ASP A 41 0.29 -7.81 5.04
C ASP A 41 0.53 -7.83 3.52
N LEU A 42 0.30 -6.70 2.87
CA LEU A 42 0.56 -6.52 1.45
C LEU A 42 1.70 -5.52 1.24
N MET A 43 2.73 -5.93 0.50
CA MET A 43 3.76 -5.03 -0.01
C MET A 43 3.35 -4.57 -1.40
N VAL A 44 3.28 -3.26 -1.61
CA VAL A 44 2.91 -2.64 -2.88
C VAL A 44 4.11 -1.84 -3.41
N GLU A 45 4.59 -2.17 -4.59
CA GLU A 45 5.60 -1.37 -5.28
C GLU A 45 4.95 -0.20 -6.01
N LEU A 46 5.50 0.98 -5.80
CA LEU A 46 4.97 2.24 -6.33
C LEU A 46 6.01 2.84 -7.27
N LYS A 47 5.54 3.43 -8.36
CA LYS A 47 6.37 4.03 -9.42
C LYS A 47 6.53 5.53 -9.27
N SER A 48 5.71 6.19 -8.45
CA SER A 48 5.75 7.63 -8.26
C SER A 48 5.49 8.07 -6.82
N ASN A 49 5.94 9.29 -6.49
CA ASN A 49 5.67 9.91 -5.18
C ASN A 49 4.17 10.19 -4.99
N ASP A 50 3.45 10.50 -6.06
CA ASP A 50 1.99 10.73 -6.00
C ASP A 50 1.24 9.46 -5.61
N GLN A 51 1.67 8.30 -6.11
CA GLN A 51 1.14 7.01 -5.65
C GLN A 51 1.41 6.79 -4.16
N ALA A 52 2.61 7.13 -3.68
CA ALA A 52 2.94 7.02 -2.27
C ALA A 52 2.10 7.94 -1.38
N LYS A 53 1.84 9.17 -1.84
CA LYS A 53 0.94 10.11 -1.15
C LYS A 53 -0.50 9.61 -1.11
N LYS A 54 -1.04 9.16 -2.26
CA LYS A 54 -2.40 8.62 -2.36
C LYS A 54 -2.59 7.39 -1.49
N LEU A 55 -1.66 6.44 -1.54
CA LEU A 55 -1.72 5.24 -0.72
C LEU A 55 -1.50 5.55 0.77
N GLY A 56 -0.57 6.45 1.09
CA GLY A 56 -0.31 6.86 2.47
C GLY A 56 -1.49 7.58 3.14
N ALA A 57 -2.39 8.18 2.36
CA ALA A 57 -3.57 8.87 2.85
C ALA A 57 -4.75 7.95 3.18
N ILE A 58 -4.74 6.67 2.78
CA ILE A 58 -5.88 5.78 3.03
C ILE A 58 -5.87 5.27 4.47
N ALA A 59 -7.04 5.32 5.12
CA ALA A 59 -7.27 4.71 6.43
C ALA A 59 -7.95 3.32 6.33
N THR A 60 -8.56 3.04 5.18
CA THR A 60 -9.31 1.82 4.91
C THR A 60 -8.96 1.27 3.53
N PHE A 61 -8.92 -0.04 3.40
CA PHE A 61 -8.68 -0.75 2.14
C PHE A 61 -9.56 -2.00 2.12
N LEU A 62 -10.39 -2.18 1.08
CA LEU A 62 -11.37 -3.27 0.99
C LEU A 62 -12.23 -3.43 2.26
N ASP A 63 -12.74 -2.31 2.76
CA ASP A 63 -13.54 -2.18 4.00
C ASP A 63 -12.82 -2.63 5.28
N ILE A 64 -11.49 -2.81 5.23
CA ILE A 64 -10.67 -3.16 6.39
C ILE A 64 -9.90 -1.90 6.82
N PRO A 65 -9.94 -1.53 8.12
CA PRO A 65 -9.05 -0.51 8.65
C PRO A 65 -7.58 -0.94 8.51
N VAL A 66 -6.76 -0.10 7.90
CA VAL A 66 -5.35 -0.38 7.62
C VAL A 66 -4.43 0.72 8.13
N THR A 67 -3.15 0.39 8.22
CA THR A 67 -2.04 1.33 8.30
C THR A 67 -1.18 1.16 7.06
N VAL A 68 -0.81 2.26 6.43
CA VAL A 68 0.14 2.27 5.33
C VAL A 68 1.46 2.84 5.83
N SER A 69 2.55 2.09 5.65
CA SER A 69 3.88 2.51 6.06
C SER A 69 4.88 2.44 4.89
N PRO A 70 5.91 3.30 4.87
CA PRO A 70 7.02 3.14 3.95
C PRO A 70 7.69 1.78 4.17
N HIS A 71 8.10 1.12 3.09
CA HIS A 71 8.95 -0.06 3.21
C HIS A 71 10.35 0.38 3.64
N LYS A 72 11.04 -0.42 4.48
CA LYS A 72 12.39 -0.10 5.00
C LYS A 72 13.48 0.02 3.92
N SER A 73 13.18 -0.30 2.66
CA SER A 73 14.03 0.13 1.55
C SER A 73 13.91 1.65 1.44
N LEU A 74 14.94 2.35 1.93
CA LEU A 74 15.20 3.76 1.67
C LEU A 74 14.53 4.21 0.37
N ASN A 75 13.52 5.08 0.48
CA ASN A 75 13.21 6.00 -0.60
C ASN A 75 14.45 6.91 -0.73
N SER A 76 15.44 6.45 -1.48
CA SER A 76 16.51 7.28 -2.03
C SER A 76 15.93 8.15 -3.13
N SER A 77 15.06 9.08 -2.74
CA SER A 77 14.85 10.33 -3.44
C SER A 77 15.22 11.39 -2.42
N LYS A 78 16.39 11.99 -2.62
CA LYS A 78 17.00 13.08 -1.86
C LYS A 78 15.98 13.99 -1.14
N GLU A 79 16.28 14.24 0.14
CA GLU A 79 15.99 15.43 0.93
C GLU A 79 14.66 16.16 0.70
N TYR A 80 13.81 16.17 1.72
CA TYR A 80 13.20 17.43 2.16
C TYR A 80 13.27 17.52 3.68
N SER A 81 14.13 18.41 4.14
CA SER A 81 14.21 18.90 5.51
C SER A 81 12.87 19.51 5.95
N GLN A 82 12.50 19.30 7.20
CA GLN A 82 11.75 20.29 8.00
C GLN A 82 12.41 20.26 9.39
N SER A 83 13.32 21.19 9.71
CA SER A 83 13.10 22.59 10.13
C SER A 83 12.37 22.68 11.46
#